data_AF-A0A3B8WEV0-F1
#
_entry.id   AF-A0A3B8WEV0-F1
#
_cell.length_a   1.000
_cell.length_b   1.000
_cell.length_c   1.000
_cell.angle_alpha   90.00
_cell.angle_beta   90.00
_cell.angle_gamma   90.00
#
_symmetry.space_group_name_H-M   'P 1'
#
loop_
_entity.id
_entity.type
_entity.pdbx_description
1 polymer ?
#
loop_
_entity_poly.entity_id
_entity_poly.type
_entity_poly.pdbx_seq_one_letter_code
_entity_poly.pdbx_strand_id
1 'polypeptide(L)'
;ETGGFIWRTDARLRHPTPLMMTEEQVRASLSAIQTPTLFVRAEEGLLVSRGGLDSRADLVPNLETVDVPGGHHCHLDGEVTPVAEAINRFLLHD
;
A
#
# COMPACT_ATOMS: atom_id res chain seq x y z
N GLU A 1 -17.53 17.68 28.11
CA GLU A 1 -17.80 16.32 28.64
C GLU A 1 -16.49 15.60 28.86
N THR A 2 -16.21 15.18 30.09
CA THR A 2 -14.99 14.44 30.47
C THR A 2 -15.43 13.11 31.08
N GLY A 3 -15.49 12.06 30.26
CA GLY A 3 -15.89 10.71 30.70
C GLY A 3 -15.99 9.65 29.61
N GLY A 4 -15.49 9.90 28.39
CA GLY A 4 -15.54 8.96 27.26
C GLY A 4 -14.16 8.53 26.76
N PHE A 5 -14.15 7.63 25.80
CA PHE A 5 -12.93 7.24 25.08
C PHE A 5 -12.64 8.20 23.93
N ILE A 6 -11.36 8.46 23.70
CA ILE A 6 -10.89 9.21 22.52
C ILE A 6 -9.89 8.35 21.76
N TRP A 7 -9.89 8.48 20.43
CA TRP A 7 -8.80 7.97 19.62
C TRP A 7 -7.55 8.79 19.92
N ARG A 8 -6.55 8.14 20.53
CA ARG A 8 -5.27 8.78 20.82
C ARG A 8 -4.59 9.14 19.50
N THR A 9 -4.44 10.45 19.25
CA THR A 9 -3.79 10.97 18.04
C THR A 9 -3.12 12.31 18.33
N ASP A 10 -2.06 12.62 17.59
CA ASP A 10 -1.41 13.94 17.63
C ASP A 10 -2.09 14.86 16.60
N ALA A 11 -2.53 16.04 17.03
CA ALA A 11 -3.21 17.00 16.16
C ALA A 11 -2.39 17.37 14.92
N ARG A 12 -1.04 17.29 15.00
CA ARG A 12 -0.12 17.64 13.91
C ARG A 12 -0.19 16.68 12.72
N LEU A 13 -0.66 15.44 12.92
CA LEU A 13 -0.85 14.47 11.83
C LEU A 13 -1.91 14.90 10.81
N ARG A 14 -2.71 15.92 11.12
CA ARG A 14 -3.71 16.50 10.21
C ARG A 14 -3.18 17.67 9.39
N HIS A 15 -1.97 18.17 9.68
CA HIS A 15 -1.38 19.23 8.88
C HIS A 15 -0.89 18.67 7.54
N PRO A 16 -1.11 19.39 6.43
CA PRO A 16 -0.52 19.00 5.16
C PRO A 16 1.01 19.08 5.24
N THR A 17 1.70 18.22 4.48
CA THR A 17 3.14 18.38 4.30
C THR A 17 3.43 19.74 3.62
N PRO A 18 4.46 20.48 4.05
CA PRO A 18 4.85 21.73 3.39
C PRO A 18 5.46 21.49 2.00
N LEU A 19 5.90 20.27 1.69
CA LEU A 19 6.44 19.89 0.39
C LEU A 19 5.95 18.49 0.01
N MET A 20 5.20 18.40 -1.08
CA MET A 20 4.86 17.14 -1.73
C MET A 20 5.97 16.75 -2.70
N MET A 21 6.22 15.45 -2.88
CA MET A 21 7.12 14.99 -3.93
C MET A 21 6.54 15.34 -5.31
N THR A 22 7.39 15.77 -6.24
CA THR A 22 7.01 15.89 -7.66
C THR A 22 6.87 14.50 -8.27
N GLU A 23 6.24 14.39 -9.44
CA GLU A 23 6.13 13.10 -10.13
C GLU A 23 7.50 12.53 -10.48
N GLU A 24 8.44 13.38 -10.91
CA GLU A 24 9.81 12.97 -11.24
C GLU A 24 10.51 12.35 -10.02
N GLN A 25 10.30 12.92 -8.83
CA GLN A 25 10.85 12.39 -7.58
C GLN A 25 10.21 11.06 -7.19
N VAL A 26 8.89 10.91 -7.37
CA VAL A 26 8.19 9.63 -7.15
C VAL A 26 8.74 8.56 -8.09
N ARG A 27 8.80 8.86 -9.39
CA ARG A 27 9.28 7.92 -10.41
C ARG A 27 10.73 7.52 -10.18
N ALA A 28 11.61 8.48 -9.86
CA ALA A 28 13.00 8.21 -9.52
C ALA A 28 13.13 7.30 -8.29
N SER A 29 12.27 7.48 -7.28
CA SER A 29 12.27 6.64 -6.08
C SER A 29 11.83 5.21 -6.40
N LEU A 30 10.76 5.03 -7.19
CA LEU A 30 10.26 3.72 -7.60
C LEU A 30 11.27 2.96 -8.46
N SER A 31 11.87 3.62 -9.46
CA SER A 31 12.89 3.01 -10.32
C SER A 31 14.21 2.68 -9.62
N ALA A 32 14.46 3.24 -8.44
CA ALA A 32 15.65 2.93 -7.65
C ALA A 32 15.50 1.65 -6.80
N ILE A 33 14.30 1.08 -6.69
CA ILE A 33 14.06 -0.16 -5.95
C ILE A 33 14.68 -1.33 -6.73
N GLN A 34 15.62 -2.03 -6.11
CA GLN A 34 16.30 -3.19 -6.73
C GLN A 34 15.88 -4.51 -6.10
N THR A 35 15.38 -4.49 -4.87
CA THR A 35 14.96 -5.69 -4.14
C THR A 35 13.70 -6.30 -4.77
N PRO A 36 13.58 -7.64 -4.80
CA PRO A 36 12.28 -8.28 -5.06
C PRO A 36 11.21 -7.63 -4.19
N THR A 37 10.06 -7.32 -4.78
CA THR A 37 8.99 -6.59 -4.11
C THR A 37 7.65 -7.21 -4.46
N LEU A 38 6.82 -7.49 -3.45
CA LEU A 38 5.43 -7.89 -3.64
C LEU A 38 4.49 -6.72 -3.35
N PHE A 39 3.62 -6.41 -4.30
CA PHE A 39 2.51 -5.48 -4.14
C PHE A 39 1.19 -6.24 -4.01
N VAL A 40 0.66 -6.31 -2.79
CA VAL A 40 -0.66 -6.88 -2.50
C VAL A 40 -1.72 -5.79 -2.65
N ARG A 41 -2.67 -6.01 -3.57
CA ARG A 41 -3.75 -5.08 -3.89
C ARG A 41 -5.09 -5.67 -3.46
N ALA A 42 -5.89 -4.88 -2.77
CA ALA A 42 -7.26 -5.25 -2.46
C ALA A 42 -8.17 -4.93 -3.67
N GLU A 43 -9.04 -5.87 -4.05
CA GLU A 43 -9.98 -5.74 -5.17
C GLU A 43 -10.98 -4.57 -5.01
N GLU A 44 -11.31 -4.20 -3.77
CA GLU A 44 -12.14 -3.04 -3.43
C GLU A 44 -11.32 -1.93 -2.74
N GLY A 45 -10.01 -1.95 -2.94
CA GLY A 45 -9.08 -1.00 -2.33
C GLY A 45 -9.15 0.41 -2.92
N LEU A 46 -8.63 1.39 -2.16
CA LEU A 46 -8.60 2.81 -2.55
C LEU A 46 -7.88 3.11 -3.88
N LEU A 47 -7.05 2.17 -4.35
CA LEU A 47 -6.23 2.33 -5.53
C LEU A 47 -6.89 1.78 -6.80
N VAL A 48 -7.94 0.97 -6.67
CA VAL A 48 -8.64 0.32 -7.81
C VAL A 48 -9.30 1.35 -8.72
N SER A 49 -9.70 2.50 -8.18
CA SER A 49 -10.34 3.58 -8.95
C SER A 49 -9.38 4.68 -9.44
N ARG A 50 -8.07 4.56 -9.17
CA ARG A 50 -7.08 5.61 -9.49
C ARG A 50 -6.22 5.21 -10.69
N GLY A 51 -6.46 5.85 -11.84
CA GLY A 51 -5.58 5.73 -13.00
C GLY A 51 -4.14 6.14 -12.70
N GLY A 52 -3.18 5.47 -13.34
CA GLY A 52 -1.74 5.76 -13.21
C GLY A 52 -0.99 4.89 -12.18
N LEU A 53 -1.68 4.07 -11.39
CA LEU A 53 -1.02 3.13 -10.49
C LEU A 53 -0.19 2.09 -11.25
N ASP A 54 -0.76 1.52 -12.31
CA ASP A 54 -0.07 0.53 -13.14
C ASP A 54 1.22 1.12 -13.75
N SER A 55 1.15 2.34 -14.29
CA SER A 55 2.35 3.01 -14.85
C SER A 55 3.45 3.31 -13.83
N ARG A 56 3.11 3.40 -12.54
CA ARG A 56 4.09 3.57 -11.46
C ARG A 56 4.61 2.22 -10.96
N ALA A 57 3.76 1.20 -10.92
CA ALA A 57 4.14 -0.17 -10.61
C ALA A 57 5.18 -0.69 -11.63
N ASP A 58 4.99 -0.39 -12.92
CA ASP A 58 5.91 -0.74 -14.01
C ASP A 58 7.32 -0.15 -13.85
N LEU A 59 7.50 0.86 -12.99
CA LEU A 59 8.80 1.46 -12.73
C LEU A 59 9.66 0.63 -11.78
N VAL A 60 9.08 -0.33 -11.06
CA VAL A 60 9.77 -1.19 -10.09
C VAL A 60 10.18 -2.49 -10.81
N PRO A 61 11.47 -2.72 -11.10
CA PRO A 61 11.91 -3.79 -12.01
C PRO A 61 11.54 -5.23 -11.59
N ASN A 62 11.54 -5.50 -10.28
CA ASN A 62 11.30 -6.83 -9.70
C ASN A 62 10.00 -6.86 -8.88
N LEU A 63 8.95 -6.25 -9.44
CA LEU A 63 7.65 -6.15 -8.78
C LEU A 63 6.73 -7.32 -9.16
N GLU A 64 6.35 -8.09 -8.17
CA GLU A 64 5.22 -9.01 -8.25
C GLU A 64 3.96 -8.31 -7.76
N THR A 65 2.83 -8.55 -8.41
CA THR A 65 1.54 -8.01 -7.98
C THR A 65 0.54 -9.14 -7.80
N VAL A 66 -0.24 -9.07 -6.73
CA VAL A 66 -1.34 -9.99 -6.48
C VAL A 66 -2.56 -9.22 -6.02
N ASP A 67 -3.71 -9.55 -6.61
CA ASP A 67 -5.01 -9.05 -6.17
C ASP A 67 -5.61 -10.02 -5.16
N VAL A 68 -6.14 -9.48 -4.06
CA VAL A 68 -6.81 -10.24 -3.00
C VAL A 68 -8.21 -9.67 -2.75
N PRO A 69 -9.18 -10.51 -2.34
CA PRO A 69 -10.52 -10.04 -2.01
C PRO A 69 -10.53 -8.99 -0.88
N GLY A 70 -11.56 -8.15 -0.88
CA GLY A 70 -11.85 -7.22 0.21
C GLY A 70 -11.42 -5.77 -0.02
N GLY A 71 -11.59 -4.96 1.03
CA GLY A 71 -11.34 -3.51 1.00
C GLY A 71 -9.89 -3.13 1.33
N HIS A 72 -9.63 -1.83 1.48
CA HIS A 72 -8.27 -1.30 1.74
C HIS A 72 -7.54 -1.98 2.91
N HIS A 73 -8.27 -2.38 3.96
CA HIS A 73 -7.76 -3.07 5.13
C HIS A 73 -7.88 -4.61 5.02
N CYS A 74 -7.74 -5.19 3.80
CA CYS A 74 -7.84 -6.64 3.52
C CYS A 74 -6.96 -7.57 4.37
N HIS A 75 -5.94 -7.03 5.04
CA HIS A 75 -5.07 -7.75 5.97
C HIS A 75 -5.61 -7.79 7.42
N LEU A 76 -6.66 -7.04 7.72
CA LEU A 76 -7.25 -6.88 9.05
C LEU A 76 -8.73 -7.28 9.07
N ASP A 77 -9.47 -6.91 8.02
CA ASP A 77 -10.91 -7.09 7.91
C ASP A 77 -11.27 -8.24 6.95
N GLY A 78 -12.40 -8.91 7.21
CA GLY A 78 -12.93 -9.94 6.31
C GLY A 78 -12.08 -11.21 6.28
N GLU A 79 -11.85 -11.74 5.07
CA GLU A 79 -11.03 -12.93 4.85
C GLU A 79 -9.56 -12.55 4.63
N VAL A 80 -8.72 -12.79 5.64
CA VAL A 80 -7.33 -12.31 5.65
C VAL A 80 -6.31 -13.34 5.14
N THR A 81 -6.72 -14.61 5.00
CA THR A 81 -5.86 -15.72 4.56
C THR A 81 -5.14 -15.45 3.24
N PRO A 82 -5.79 -14.87 2.19
CA PRO A 82 -5.15 -14.67 0.90
C PRO A 82 -3.94 -13.72 0.99
N VAL A 83 -3.98 -12.73 1.88
CA VAL A 83 -2.85 -11.82 2.15
C VAL A 83 -1.68 -12.60 2.76
N ALA A 84 -1.94 -13.38 3.80
CA ALA A 84 -0.91 -14.16 4.48
C ALA A 84 -0.26 -15.19 3.54
N GLU A 85 -1.06 -15.88 2.73
CA GLU A 85 -0.56 -16.83 1.74
C GLU A 85 0.29 -16.16 0.66
N ALA A 86 -0.13 -14.99 0.16
CA ALA A 86 0.65 -14.22 -0.81
C ALA A 86 2.03 -13.84 -0.26
N ILE A 87 2.07 -13.33 0.97
CA ILE A 87 3.33 -12.95 1.64
C ILE A 87 4.20 -14.20 1.88
N ASN A 88 3.61 -15.29 2.38
CA ASN A 88 4.36 -16.52 2.62
C ASN A 88 4.92 -17.13 1.34
N ARG A 89 4.16 -17.12 0.23
CA ARG A 89 4.67 -17.56 -1.07
C ARG A 89 5.89 -16.75 -1.48
N PHE A 90 5.78 -15.42 -1.44
CA PHE A 90 6.86 -14.51 -1.82
C PHE A 90 8.11 -14.62 -0.94
N LEU A 91 7.95 -14.83 0.37
CA LEU A 91 9.09 -14.92 1.30
C LEU A 91 9.74 -16.31 1.36
N LEU A 92 8.96 -17.37 1.10
CA LEU A 92 9.40 -18.76 1.31
C LEU A 92 9.71 -19.50 0.01
N HIS A 93 9.38 -18.93 -1.14
CA HIS A 93 9.71 -19.49 -2.44
C HIS A 93 10.54 -18.48 -3.24
N ASP A 94 11.85 -18.52 -3.02
CA ASP A 94 12.86 -18.41 -4.09
C ASP A 94 13.12 -19.82 -4.64
#